data_AF-A0A6P1QTA0-F1
#
_entry.id   AF-A0A6P1QTA0-F1
#
_cell.length_a   1.000
_cell.length_b   1.000
_cell.length_c   1.000
_cell.angle_alpha   90.00
_cell.angle_beta   90.00
_cell.angle_gamma   90.00
#
_symmetry.space_group_name_H-M   'P 1'
#
loop_
_entity.id
_entity.type
_entity.pdbx_description
1 polymer ?
#
loop_
_entity_poly.entity_id
_entity_poly.type
_entity_poly.pdbx_seq_one_letter_code
_entity_poly.pdbx_strand_id
1 'polypeptide(L)'
;MNIKTPLLVIGLVMISCACIDHKKQMGSNEEASLHHPHLEREDEQKADDFTDFVFDFLDVCFYENNLNRLIRDNDPRLKPYIDPKMGVRRYYAPGAFAYLAGADEHYGFQDYDDFSFLPEPSGEIILTKLSAKMSVCELEFKNNSEVFYETLKKLPEAVVNADVENIKTKPVVLPYPKAKIRAVYVPDNFNNPVGLYFVLTPKGWKFAFINDALCEA
;
A
#
# COMPACT_ATOMS: atom_id res chain seq x y z
N MET A 1 30.53 -46.34 -41.52
CA MET A 1 30.87 -45.52 -42.70
C MET A 1 31.15 -44.09 -42.23
N ASN A 2 32.29 -43.55 -42.68
CA ASN A 2 32.74 -42.16 -42.66
C ASN A 2 32.88 -41.39 -41.33
N ILE A 3 34.14 -41.45 -40.88
CA ILE A 3 34.98 -40.45 -40.21
C ILE A 3 34.63 -38.99 -40.60
N LYS A 4 34.66 -38.08 -39.60
CA LYS A 4 35.48 -36.84 -39.60
C LYS A 4 35.25 -36.02 -38.31
N THR A 5 36.28 -35.98 -37.46
CA THR A 5 36.60 -34.84 -36.56
C THR A 5 37.79 -34.12 -37.20
N PRO A 6 37.85 -32.77 -37.17
CA PRO A 6 38.77 -32.04 -36.27
C PRO A 6 38.10 -30.72 -35.75
N LEU A 7 38.65 -29.82 -34.92
CA LEU A 7 39.78 -29.68 -33.98
C LEU A 7 39.89 -28.14 -33.74
N LEU A 8 40.04 -27.69 -32.49
CA LEU A 8 40.64 -26.41 -31.98
C LEU A 8 40.23 -25.04 -32.61
N VAL A 9 40.16 -23.93 -31.88
CA VAL A 9 41.28 -23.02 -31.52
C VAL A 9 40.73 -21.92 -30.58
N ILE A 10 41.25 -21.81 -29.34
CA ILE A 10 42.05 -20.71 -28.75
C ILE A 10 41.41 -19.30 -28.78
N GLY A 11 41.32 -18.66 -27.61
CA GLY A 11 41.08 -17.22 -27.49
C GLY A 11 41.06 -16.70 -26.05
N LEU A 12 42.22 -16.68 -25.39
CA LEU A 12 42.48 -15.89 -24.18
C LEU A 12 42.43 -14.39 -24.54
N VAL A 13 41.69 -13.57 -23.79
CA VAL A 13 41.97 -12.13 -23.69
C VAL A 13 41.94 -11.72 -22.22
N MET A 14 43.14 -11.66 -21.65
CA MET A 14 43.46 -10.85 -20.48
C MET A 14 43.95 -9.50 -21.00
N ILE A 15 43.36 -8.40 -20.54
CA ILE A 15 44.00 -7.07 -20.61
C ILE A 15 43.97 -6.49 -19.19
N SER A 16 45.17 -6.29 -18.67
CA SER A 16 45.46 -5.64 -17.40
C SER A 16 45.89 -4.17 -17.61
N CYS A 17 46.04 -3.48 -16.48
CA CYS A 17 46.82 -2.24 -16.27
C CYS A 17 46.11 -0.94 -16.69
N ALA A 18 46.22 0.19 -15.99
CA ALA A 18 47.20 0.61 -14.98
C ALA A 18 46.62 1.72 -14.08
N CYS A 19 47.19 1.84 -12.87
CA CYS A 19 47.12 3.00 -11.99
C CYS A 19 47.83 4.22 -12.60
N ILE A 20 47.34 5.43 -12.33
CA ILE A 20 48.19 6.64 -12.25
C ILE A 20 47.76 7.47 -11.03
N ASP A 21 48.76 7.72 -10.21
CA ASP A 21 48.83 8.55 -9.01
C ASP A 21 49.33 9.95 -9.42
N HIS A 22 48.79 11.05 -8.89
CA HIS A 22 49.58 12.29 -8.77
C HIS A 22 49.14 13.23 -7.63
N LYS A 23 50.16 13.55 -6.84
CA LYS A 23 50.30 14.40 -5.66
C LYS A 23 50.04 15.92 -5.89
N LYS A 24 49.41 16.53 -4.87
CA LYS A 24 49.94 17.62 -3.97
C LYS A 24 49.86 19.11 -4.38
N GLN A 25 49.17 19.91 -3.53
CA GLN A 25 49.59 21.20 -2.90
C GLN A 25 48.48 21.61 -1.89
N MET A 26 48.67 21.60 -0.54
CA MET A 26 49.20 22.68 0.34
C MET A 26 48.80 24.10 -0.14
N GLY A 27 48.12 24.98 0.60
CA GLY A 27 47.62 25.07 1.98
C GLY A 27 47.39 26.56 2.30
N SER A 28 46.40 26.93 3.10
CA SER A 28 46.33 28.23 3.82
C SER A 28 45.11 28.26 4.75
N ASN A 29 45.36 28.47 6.05
CA ASN A 29 44.37 28.69 7.11
C ASN A 29 43.73 30.08 6.96
N GLU A 30 42.44 30.19 7.27
CA GLU A 30 41.91 31.31 8.05
C GLU A 30 40.59 30.90 8.73
N GLU A 31 40.53 31.12 10.05
CA GLU A 31 39.39 30.87 10.90
C GLU A 31 38.26 31.85 10.60
N ALA A 32 37.05 31.34 10.36
CA ALA A 32 35.82 32.09 10.56
C ALA A 32 34.79 31.18 11.23
N SER A 33 34.81 31.24 12.57
CA SER A 33 33.72 30.81 13.44
C SER A 33 32.41 31.47 12.98
N LEU A 34 31.51 30.69 12.39
CA LEU A 34 30.09 31.02 12.36
C LEU A 34 29.28 29.75 12.54
N HIS A 35 28.54 29.72 13.65
CA HIS A 35 27.50 28.76 14.01
C HIS A 35 26.95 27.94 12.83
N HIS A 36 27.28 26.65 12.79
CA HIS A 36 26.44 25.67 12.12
C HIS A 36 25.15 25.53 12.91
N PRO A 37 23.96 25.84 12.34
CA PRO A 37 22.76 25.22 12.84
C PRO A 37 22.93 23.72 12.59
N HIS A 38 22.85 22.97 13.68
CA HIS A 38 22.67 21.53 13.68
C HIS A 38 21.50 21.23 12.74
N LEU A 39 21.81 20.87 11.49
CA LEU A 39 20.87 20.21 10.60
C LEU A 39 20.52 18.91 11.35
N GLU A 40 19.36 18.90 11.98
CA GLU A 40 18.67 17.69 12.40
C GLU A 40 18.46 16.84 11.13
N ARG A 41 19.52 16.11 10.75
CA ARG A 41 19.44 14.91 9.93
C ARG A 41 19.06 13.78 10.87
N GLU A 42 17.84 13.85 11.38
CA GLU A 42 17.15 12.74 11.99
C GLU A 42 15.82 12.61 11.25
N ASP A 43 15.89 12.07 10.03
CA ASP A 43 14.75 11.42 9.33
C ASP A 43 15.17 10.80 7.97
N GLU A 44 16.45 10.46 7.75
CA GLU A 44 16.81 9.37 6.83
C GLU A 44 16.52 8.03 7.52
N GLN A 45 15.27 7.89 7.99
CA GLN A 45 14.81 6.78 8.78
C GLN A 45 14.28 5.72 7.83
N LYS A 46 15.08 4.66 7.64
CA LYS A 46 14.70 3.28 7.26
C LYS A 46 13.64 3.20 6.14
N ALA A 47 14.01 2.66 4.97
CA ALA A 47 13.06 2.30 3.89
C ALA A 47 11.66 2.00 4.46
N ASP A 48 10.66 2.79 4.04
CA ASP A 48 9.36 2.89 4.73
C ASP A 48 8.72 1.50 4.78
N ASP A 49 8.78 0.86 5.95
CA ASP A 49 8.20 -0.47 6.25
C ASP A 49 6.73 -0.56 5.82
N PHE A 50 6.04 0.58 5.68
CA PHE A 50 4.72 0.63 5.08
C PHE A 50 4.70 0.34 3.58
N THR A 51 5.61 0.94 2.81
CA THR A 51 5.64 0.80 1.35
C THR A 51 5.93 -0.64 0.96
N ASP A 52 6.94 -1.26 1.58
CA ASP A 52 7.26 -2.67 1.35
C ASP A 52 6.08 -3.57 1.72
N PHE A 53 5.44 -3.30 2.86
CA PHE A 53 4.24 -4.01 3.28
C PHE A 53 3.06 -3.85 2.30
N VAL A 54 2.83 -2.65 1.77
CA VAL A 54 1.72 -2.39 0.83
C VAL A 54 1.99 -3.08 -0.51
N PHE A 55 3.22 -3.03 -1.02
CA PHE A 55 3.55 -3.73 -2.26
C PHE A 55 3.36 -5.24 -2.12
N ASP A 56 3.86 -5.84 -1.02
CA ASP A 56 3.64 -7.26 -0.73
C ASP A 56 2.15 -7.60 -0.57
N PHE A 57 1.37 -6.75 0.12
CA PHE A 57 -0.07 -6.94 0.24
C PHE A 57 -0.78 -6.87 -1.12
N LEU A 58 -0.46 -5.88 -1.96
CA LEU A 58 -1.10 -5.70 -3.25
C LEU A 58 -0.79 -6.86 -4.20
N ASP A 59 0.45 -7.34 -4.23
CA ASP A 59 0.85 -8.50 -5.03
C ASP A 59 0.12 -9.78 -4.60
N VAL A 60 0.05 -10.05 -3.29
CA VAL A 60 -0.53 -11.30 -2.77
C VAL A 60 -2.06 -11.29 -2.74
N CYS A 61 -2.66 -10.12 -2.49
CA CYS A 61 -4.09 -10.02 -2.14
C CYS A 61 -4.95 -9.26 -3.15
N PHE A 62 -4.37 -8.41 -4.01
CA PHE A 62 -5.12 -7.52 -4.89
C PHE A 62 -4.86 -7.79 -6.38
N TYR A 63 -3.65 -7.55 -6.88
CA TYR A 63 -3.31 -7.75 -8.28
C TYR A 63 -3.34 -9.23 -8.64
N GLU A 64 -3.86 -9.54 -9.84
CA GLU A 64 -4.10 -10.88 -10.36
C GLU A 64 -4.96 -11.77 -9.42
N ASN A 65 -5.59 -11.14 -8.44
CA ASN A 65 -6.34 -11.77 -7.37
C ASN A 65 -7.65 -11.00 -7.16
N ASN A 66 -8.53 -11.53 -6.31
CA ASN A 66 -9.77 -10.85 -5.98
C ASN A 66 -9.88 -10.77 -4.46
N LEU A 67 -9.58 -9.59 -3.91
CA LEU A 67 -9.55 -9.36 -2.46
C LEU A 67 -10.89 -9.73 -1.79
N ASN A 68 -12.02 -9.43 -2.44
CA ASN A 68 -13.35 -9.78 -1.92
C ASN A 68 -13.51 -11.30 -1.76
N ARG A 69 -13.08 -12.08 -2.77
CA ARG A 69 -13.10 -13.53 -2.76
C ARG A 69 -12.18 -14.07 -1.66
N LEU A 70 -10.97 -13.51 -1.51
CA LEU A 70 -10.05 -13.91 -0.44
C LEU A 70 -10.68 -13.72 0.94
N ILE A 71 -11.37 -12.59 1.15
CA ILE A 71 -12.01 -12.27 2.43
C ILE A 71 -13.21 -13.19 2.69
N ARG A 72 -14.09 -13.34 1.70
CA ARG A 72 -15.28 -14.22 1.78
C ARG A 72 -14.87 -15.66 2.11
N ASP A 73 -13.84 -16.17 1.45
CA ASP A 73 -13.40 -17.56 1.58
C ASP A 73 -12.42 -17.77 2.76
N ASN A 74 -12.08 -16.70 3.49
CA ASN A 74 -11.08 -16.70 4.57
C ASN A 74 -9.75 -17.33 4.12
N ASP A 75 -9.28 -16.90 2.93
CA ASP A 75 -8.13 -17.49 2.25
C ASP A 75 -6.88 -17.38 3.14
N PRO A 76 -6.08 -18.47 3.29
CA PRO A 76 -4.87 -18.47 4.11
C PRO A 76 -3.86 -17.37 3.77
N ARG A 77 -3.85 -16.86 2.53
CA ARG A 77 -3.00 -15.76 2.10
C ARG A 77 -3.22 -14.47 2.88
N LEU A 78 -4.41 -14.25 3.44
CA LEU A 78 -4.71 -13.06 4.24
C LEU A 78 -4.11 -13.10 5.65
N LYS A 79 -3.78 -14.29 6.18
CA LYS A 79 -3.35 -14.49 7.57
C LYS A 79 -2.15 -13.63 8.00
N PRO A 80 -1.10 -13.43 7.18
CA PRO A 80 0.03 -12.57 7.55
C PRO A 80 -0.36 -11.09 7.71
N TYR A 81 -1.39 -10.64 6.99
CA TYR A 81 -1.80 -9.24 6.89
C TYR A 81 -2.86 -8.85 7.92
N ILE A 82 -3.55 -9.80 8.54
CA ILE A 82 -4.65 -9.51 9.48
C ILE A 82 -4.19 -9.68 10.94
N ASP A 83 -4.52 -8.71 11.79
CA ASP A 83 -4.41 -8.90 13.25
C ASP A 83 -5.67 -9.60 13.77
N PRO A 84 -5.57 -10.77 14.43
CA PRO A 84 -6.74 -11.50 14.93
C PRO A 84 -7.54 -10.73 15.99
N LYS A 85 -6.96 -9.75 16.69
CA LYS A 85 -7.69 -8.89 17.65
C LYS A 85 -8.55 -7.83 16.96
N MET A 86 -8.22 -7.50 15.72
CA MET A 86 -8.86 -6.43 14.97
C MET A 86 -9.82 -6.99 13.91
N GLY A 87 -9.46 -8.12 13.31
CA GLY A 87 -10.17 -8.71 12.18
C GLY A 87 -10.15 -7.79 10.95
N VAL A 88 -10.92 -8.17 9.93
CA VAL A 88 -11.26 -7.31 8.79
C VAL A 88 -12.71 -6.88 8.94
N ARG A 89 -12.99 -5.61 8.63
CA ARG A 89 -14.36 -5.07 8.55
C ARG A 89 -14.53 -4.25 7.28
N ARG A 90 -15.76 -4.07 6.83
CA ARG A 90 -16.06 -3.35 5.58
C ARG A 90 -17.01 -2.19 5.85
N TYR A 91 -16.70 -1.00 5.35
CA TYR A 91 -17.64 0.10 5.24
C TYR A 91 -18.48 -0.13 3.98
N TYR A 92 -19.61 -0.80 4.14
CA TYR A 92 -20.48 -1.24 3.07
C TYR A 92 -21.78 -0.41 3.06
N ALA A 93 -22.23 -0.01 1.88
CA ALA A 93 -23.44 0.80 1.70
C ALA A 93 -24.49 0.07 0.83
N PRO A 94 -25.45 -0.64 1.45
CA PRO A 94 -26.58 -1.24 0.72
C PRO A 94 -27.63 -0.21 0.25
N GLY A 95 -27.39 1.08 0.49
CA GLY A 95 -28.33 2.18 0.29
C GLY A 95 -27.66 3.51 0.59
N ALA A 96 -28.41 4.51 1.06
CA ALA A 96 -27.88 5.88 1.24
C ALA A 96 -26.81 6.05 2.33
N PHE A 97 -26.51 5.01 3.13
CA PHE A 97 -25.58 5.10 4.25
C PHE A 97 -24.66 3.89 4.33
N ALA A 98 -23.39 4.15 4.64
CA ALA A 98 -22.39 3.12 4.88
C ALA A 98 -22.42 2.62 6.34
N TYR A 99 -22.48 1.30 6.52
CA TYR A 99 -22.37 0.63 7.82
C TYR A 99 -21.08 -0.17 7.87
N LEU A 100 -20.66 -0.49 9.09
CA LEU A 100 -19.46 -1.27 9.31
C LEU A 100 -19.82 -2.74 9.52
N ALA A 101 -19.58 -3.58 8.53
CA ALA A 101 -19.89 -5.01 8.57
C ALA A 101 -18.67 -5.87 8.90
N GLY A 102 -18.85 -6.85 9.79
CA GLY A 102 -17.84 -7.82 10.20
C GLY A 102 -18.04 -9.22 9.59
N ALA A 103 -17.23 -10.19 10.03
CA ALA A 103 -17.33 -11.57 9.57
C ALA A 103 -18.68 -12.23 9.91
N ASP A 104 -19.29 -11.86 11.03
CA ASP A 104 -20.63 -12.27 11.48
C ASP A 104 -21.75 -11.77 10.56
N GLU A 105 -21.49 -10.69 9.83
CA GLU A 105 -22.40 -10.09 8.84
C GLU A 105 -21.93 -10.36 7.41
N HIS A 106 -21.11 -11.40 7.21
CA HIS A 106 -20.50 -11.76 5.91
C HIS A 106 -19.80 -10.57 5.23
N TYR A 107 -19.23 -9.66 6.02
CA TYR A 107 -18.59 -8.42 5.57
C TYR A 107 -19.50 -7.52 4.73
N GLY A 108 -20.83 -7.66 4.84
CA GLY A 108 -21.79 -6.92 4.04
C GLY A 108 -22.00 -7.47 2.63
N PHE A 109 -21.33 -8.58 2.27
CA PHE A 109 -21.40 -9.13 0.92
C PHE A 109 -22.83 -9.53 0.53
N GLN A 110 -23.19 -9.22 -0.72
CA GLN A 110 -24.41 -9.59 -1.41
C GLN A 110 -24.11 -10.50 -2.61
N ASP A 111 -25.16 -11.12 -3.15
CA ASP A 111 -25.06 -12.06 -4.28
C ASP A 111 -24.49 -11.43 -5.56
N TYR A 112 -24.56 -10.10 -5.68
CA TYR A 112 -24.11 -9.34 -6.85
C TYR A 112 -22.73 -8.68 -6.67
N ASP A 113 -22.07 -8.88 -5.53
CA ASP A 113 -20.72 -8.33 -5.34
C ASP A 113 -19.69 -8.98 -6.25
N ASP A 114 -18.68 -8.20 -6.63
CA ASP A 114 -17.67 -8.65 -7.56
C ASP A 114 -16.62 -9.55 -6.87
N PHE A 115 -16.74 -10.84 -7.16
CA PHE A 115 -15.78 -11.89 -6.77
C PHE A 115 -14.92 -12.38 -7.95
N SER A 116 -14.98 -11.69 -9.09
CA SER A 116 -14.39 -12.11 -10.37
C SER A 116 -13.37 -11.13 -10.94
N PHE A 117 -13.41 -9.85 -10.55
CA PHE A 117 -12.43 -8.86 -10.98
C PHE A 117 -11.02 -9.23 -10.51
N LEU A 118 -10.11 -9.28 -11.47
CA LEU A 118 -8.68 -9.55 -11.28
C LEU A 118 -7.93 -8.34 -11.86
N PRO A 119 -7.59 -7.32 -11.05
CA PRO A 119 -6.87 -6.17 -11.55
C PRO A 119 -5.46 -6.59 -11.99
N GLU A 120 -5.03 -6.13 -13.16
CA GLU A 120 -3.68 -6.36 -13.68
C GLU A 120 -2.97 -5.01 -13.82
N PRO A 121 -1.77 -4.84 -13.24
CA PRO A 121 -1.00 -3.62 -13.44
C PRO A 121 -0.36 -3.65 -14.83
N SER A 122 -0.46 -2.55 -15.58
CA SER A 122 0.20 -2.42 -16.90
C SER A 122 1.69 -2.06 -16.81
N GLY A 123 2.31 -2.18 -15.63
CA GLY A 123 3.69 -1.79 -15.36
C GLY A 123 4.06 -1.94 -13.89
N GLU A 124 5.15 -1.29 -13.47
CA GLU A 124 5.55 -1.23 -12.07
C GLU A 124 4.48 -0.50 -11.24
N ILE A 125 4.16 -1.04 -10.07
CA ILE A 125 3.19 -0.44 -9.15
C ILE A 125 3.83 0.80 -8.52
N ILE A 126 3.15 1.94 -8.62
CA ILE A 126 3.59 3.23 -8.09
C ILE A 126 2.69 3.60 -6.91
N LEU A 127 3.29 3.88 -5.76
CA LEU A 127 2.59 4.35 -4.57
C LEU A 127 2.72 5.87 -4.43
N THR A 128 1.68 6.60 -4.83
CA THR A 128 1.66 8.07 -4.83
C THR A 128 1.01 8.62 -3.57
N LYS A 129 1.69 9.51 -2.85
CA LYS A 129 1.10 10.18 -1.68
C LYS A 129 0.01 11.15 -2.14
N LEU A 130 -1.19 11.02 -1.59
CA LEU A 130 -2.30 11.92 -1.87
C LEU A 130 -1.95 13.34 -1.41
N SER A 131 -2.03 14.30 -2.33
CA SER A 131 -1.80 15.71 -2.01
C SER A 131 -3.05 16.34 -1.40
N ALA A 132 -2.88 17.38 -0.58
CA ALA A 132 -4.00 18.08 0.05
C ALA A 132 -4.98 18.76 -0.94
N LYS A 133 -4.65 18.80 -2.24
CA LYS A 133 -5.48 19.38 -3.30
C LYS A 133 -6.30 18.34 -4.07
N MET A 134 -6.04 17.05 -3.85
CA MET A 134 -6.70 15.96 -4.56
C MET A 134 -7.86 15.42 -3.73
N SER A 135 -9.02 15.26 -4.37
CA SER A 135 -10.13 14.52 -3.79
C SER A 135 -9.97 13.03 -4.08
N VAL A 136 -10.29 12.17 -3.11
CA VAL A 136 -10.34 10.72 -3.31
C VAL A 136 -11.30 10.35 -4.47
N CYS A 137 -12.36 11.13 -4.64
CA CYS A 137 -13.40 10.90 -5.66
C CYS A 137 -13.02 11.39 -7.05
N GLU A 138 -11.88 12.06 -7.18
CA GLU A 138 -11.34 12.56 -8.45
C GLU A 138 -10.04 11.83 -8.82
N LEU A 139 -9.76 10.70 -8.16
CA LEU A 139 -8.56 9.90 -8.43
C LEU A 139 -8.68 9.20 -9.77
N GLU A 140 -7.60 9.28 -10.55
CA GLU A 140 -7.45 8.54 -11.80
C GLU A 140 -6.37 7.47 -11.62
N PHE A 141 -6.76 6.20 -11.70
CA PHE A 141 -5.85 5.06 -11.59
C PHE A 141 -5.22 4.76 -12.96
N LYS A 142 -4.10 5.42 -13.26
CA LYS A 142 -3.42 5.27 -14.55
C LYS A 142 -2.96 3.82 -14.75
N ASN A 143 -3.53 3.19 -15.78
CA ASN A 143 -3.21 1.82 -16.22
C ASN A 143 -3.17 0.79 -15.07
N ASN A 144 -4.02 0.97 -14.05
CA ASN A 144 -4.05 0.17 -12.81
C ASN A 144 -2.72 0.05 -12.06
N SER A 145 -1.70 0.85 -12.40
CA SER A 145 -0.36 0.72 -11.81
C SER A 145 -0.10 1.78 -10.76
N GLU A 146 -0.74 2.94 -10.85
CA GLU A 146 -0.67 3.98 -9.81
C GLU A 146 -1.77 3.78 -8.76
N VAL A 147 -1.37 3.69 -7.49
CA VAL A 147 -2.26 3.67 -6.32
C VAL A 147 -1.91 4.85 -5.40
N PHE A 148 -2.90 5.37 -4.69
CA PHE A 148 -2.73 6.57 -3.86
C PHE A 148 -2.74 6.21 -2.38
N TYR A 149 -2.04 6.95 -1.53
CA TYR A 149 -2.13 6.74 -0.09
C TYR A 149 -2.10 8.03 0.73
N GLU A 150 -2.70 7.98 1.91
CA GLU A 150 -2.61 9.06 2.90
C GLU A 150 -2.50 8.53 4.33
N THR A 151 -2.08 9.40 5.26
CA THR A 151 -2.08 9.10 6.69
C THR A 151 -3.31 9.72 7.33
N LEU A 152 -4.13 8.88 7.97
CA LEU A 152 -5.38 9.30 8.59
C LEU A 152 -5.18 9.60 10.08
N LYS A 153 -5.86 10.65 10.57
CA LYS A 153 -5.94 10.94 12.01
C LYS A 153 -6.90 9.99 12.74
N LYS A 154 -7.98 9.60 12.07
CA LYS A 154 -9.01 8.67 12.56
C LYS A 154 -9.62 7.92 11.38
N LEU A 155 -10.18 6.75 11.65
CA LEU A 155 -11.02 6.03 10.69
C LEU A 155 -12.34 6.79 10.45
N PRO A 156 -13.00 6.57 9.30
CA PRO A 156 -14.38 7.01 9.10
C PRO A 156 -15.29 6.51 10.22
N GLU A 157 -16.26 7.32 10.62
CA GLU A 157 -17.24 6.92 11.62
C GLU A 157 -18.21 5.88 11.03
N ALA A 158 -18.66 4.95 11.86
CA ALA A 158 -19.64 3.94 11.45
C ALA A 158 -21.05 4.42 11.76
N VAL A 159 -21.98 4.24 10.83
CA VAL A 159 -23.41 4.47 11.08
C VAL A 159 -23.93 3.36 12.00
N VAL A 160 -24.58 3.75 13.10
CA VAL A 160 -25.15 2.83 14.10
C VAL A 160 -26.68 2.93 14.19
N ASN A 161 -27.27 3.94 13.55
CA ASN A 161 -28.70 4.04 13.30
C ASN A 161 -28.88 4.83 12.00
N ALA A 162 -29.67 4.26 11.09
CA ALA A 162 -29.96 4.82 9.78
C ALA A 162 -31.44 5.12 9.58
N ASP A 163 -32.13 5.42 10.67
CA ASP A 163 -33.34 6.23 10.59
C ASP A 163 -32.99 7.52 9.84
N VAL A 164 -33.60 7.70 8.66
CA VAL A 164 -33.34 8.80 7.73
C VAL A 164 -33.55 10.16 8.40
N GLU A 165 -34.41 10.22 9.43
CA GLU A 165 -34.67 11.44 10.18
C GLU A 165 -33.63 11.71 11.30
N ASN A 166 -32.87 10.70 11.73
CA ASN A 166 -31.99 10.75 12.90
C ASN A 166 -30.73 9.87 12.77
N ILE A 167 -29.98 10.05 11.67
CA ILE A 167 -28.73 9.32 11.44
C ILE A 167 -27.78 9.53 12.62
N LYS A 168 -27.26 8.44 13.17
CA LYS A 168 -26.25 8.47 14.23
C LYS A 168 -25.02 7.72 13.81
N THR A 169 -23.88 8.40 13.91
CA THR A 169 -22.56 7.81 13.72
C THR A 169 -21.86 7.60 15.06
N LYS A 170 -20.90 6.67 15.08
CA LYS A 170 -19.96 6.51 16.20
C LYS A 170 -18.54 6.32 15.69
N PRO A 171 -17.53 6.81 16.43
CA PRO A 171 -16.14 6.51 16.13
C PRO A 171 -15.88 5.00 16.13
N VAL A 172 -15.14 4.53 15.14
CA VAL A 172 -14.66 3.15 15.11
C VAL A 172 -13.52 2.99 16.10
N VAL A 173 -13.74 2.17 17.12
CA VAL A 173 -12.74 1.89 18.15
C VAL A 173 -11.81 0.78 17.68
N LEU A 174 -10.50 1.06 17.74
CA LEU A 174 -9.44 0.09 17.49
C LEU A 174 -8.91 -0.49 18.81
N PRO A 175 -8.49 -1.76 18.84
CA PRO A 175 -7.74 -2.32 19.97
C PRO A 175 -6.44 -1.55 20.29
N TYR A 176 -5.94 -0.78 19.31
CA TYR A 176 -4.72 0.01 19.38
C TYR A 176 -5.05 1.51 19.19
N PRO A 177 -5.48 2.23 20.24
CA PRO A 177 -6.06 3.58 20.12
C PRO A 177 -5.09 4.68 19.67
N LYS A 178 -3.78 4.43 19.70
CA LYS A 178 -2.72 5.36 19.25
C LYS A 178 -2.00 4.87 18.00
N ALA A 179 -2.52 3.84 17.33
CA ALA A 179 -1.89 3.31 16.14
C ALA A 179 -1.94 4.33 14.99
N LYS A 180 -0.87 4.37 14.19
CA LYS A 180 -0.88 5.09 12.92
C LYS A 180 -1.82 4.37 11.96
N ILE A 181 -2.62 5.14 11.23
CA ILE A 181 -3.54 4.64 10.22
C ILE A 181 -3.10 5.20 8.87
N ARG A 182 -3.01 4.34 7.86
CA ARG A 182 -2.82 4.76 6.48
C ARG A 182 -3.92 4.16 5.61
N ALA A 183 -4.42 4.95 4.68
CA ALA A 183 -5.32 4.49 3.64
C ALA A 183 -4.54 4.32 2.34
N VAL A 184 -4.81 3.25 1.60
CA VAL A 184 -4.39 3.08 0.21
C VAL A 184 -5.64 3.00 -0.63
N TYR A 185 -5.70 3.75 -1.72
CA TYR A 185 -6.81 3.77 -2.66
C TYR A 185 -6.42 2.97 -3.89
N VAL A 186 -7.29 2.02 -4.24
CA VAL A 186 -7.14 1.13 -5.39
C VAL A 186 -8.41 1.19 -6.26
N PRO A 187 -8.35 0.88 -7.57
CA PRO A 187 -9.54 0.88 -8.41
C PRO A 187 -10.40 -0.39 -8.18
N ASP A 188 -11.71 -0.25 -8.29
CA ASP A 188 -12.61 -1.38 -8.59
C ASP A 188 -12.70 -1.65 -10.11
N ASN A 189 -13.58 -2.58 -10.50
CA ASN A 189 -13.81 -2.94 -11.91
C ASN A 189 -14.40 -1.79 -12.76
N PHE A 190 -14.93 -0.76 -12.11
CA PHE A 190 -15.49 0.45 -12.73
C PHE A 190 -14.55 1.66 -12.62
N ASN A 191 -13.32 1.44 -12.14
CA ASN A 191 -12.31 2.47 -11.88
C ASN A 191 -12.70 3.47 -10.78
N ASN A 192 -13.66 3.11 -9.92
CA ASN A 192 -13.98 3.87 -8.71
C ASN A 192 -12.95 3.58 -7.61
N PRO A 193 -12.67 4.54 -6.72
CA PRO A 193 -11.74 4.34 -5.61
C PRO A 193 -12.34 3.44 -4.52
N VAL A 194 -11.60 2.40 -4.16
CA VAL A 194 -11.82 1.58 -2.98
C VAL A 194 -10.72 1.87 -1.96
N GLY A 195 -11.12 2.17 -0.72
CA GLY A 195 -10.20 2.46 0.37
C GLY A 195 -9.79 1.20 1.13
N LEU A 196 -8.49 0.90 1.14
CA LEU A 196 -7.89 -0.15 1.95
C LEU A 196 -7.20 0.50 3.16
N TYR A 197 -7.69 0.24 4.38
CA TYR A 197 -7.15 0.86 5.58
C TYR A 197 -6.24 -0.10 6.35
N PHE A 198 -5.05 0.41 6.66
CA PHE A 198 -3.99 -0.29 7.35
C PHE A 198 -3.67 0.39 8.68
N VAL A 199 -3.43 -0.43 9.69
CA VAL A 199 -3.17 0.00 11.06
C VAL A 199 -1.81 -0.54 11.51
N LEU A 200 -0.96 0.33 12.04
CA LEU A 200 0.33 -0.06 12.59
C LEU A 200 0.15 -0.67 13.99
N THR A 201 0.33 -1.99 14.09
CA THR A 201 0.23 -2.75 15.34
C THR A 201 1.63 -3.02 15.92
N PRO A 202 1.75 -3.56 17.14
CA PRO A 202 3.04 -4.04 17.66
C PRO A 202 3.70 -5.14 16.81
N LYS A 203 2.93 -5.80 15.92
CA LYS A 203 3.40 -6.83 14.98
C LYS A 203 3.58 -6.30 13.55
N GLY A 204 3.72 -4.99 13.39
CA GLY A 204 3.83 -4.32 12.09
C GLY A 204 2.48 -3.89 11.52
N TRP A 205 2.49 -3.45 10.27
CA TRP A 205 1.29 -3.05 9.54
C TRP A 205 0.33 -4.22 9.35
N LYS A 206 -0.97 -3.92 9.46
CA LYS A 206 -2.06 -4.88 9.31
C LYS A 206 -3.20 -4.28 8.54
N PHE A 207 -3.72 -5.03 7.59
CA PHE A 207 -4.95 -4.74 6.88
C PHE A 207 -6.14 -4.91 7.84
N ALA A 208 -7.01 -3.90 7.89
CA ALA A 208 -8.05 -3.81 8.89
C ALA A 208 -9.42 -3.49 8.29
N PHE A 209 -9.48 -2.69 7.22
CA PHE A 209 -10.76 -2.31 6.63
C PHE A 209 -10.72 -2.17 5.11
N ILE A 210 -11.88 -2.45 4.51
CA ILE A 210 -12.23 -2.00 3.15
C ILE A 210 -13.29 -0.92 3.28
N ASN A 211 -13.23 0.09 2.42
CA ASN A 211 -14.27 1.08 2.24
C ASN A 211 -14.59 1.20 0.75
N ASP A 212 -15.65 0.54 0.33
CA ASP A 212 -16.23 0.64 -1.01
C ASP A 212 -17.37 1.67 -1.07
N ALA A 213 -17.84 2.18 0.08
CA ALA A 213 -18.79 3.29 0.17
C ALA A 213 -18.14 4.68 -0.02
N LEU A 214 -16.96 4.73 -0.66
CA LEU A 214 -16.32 6.01 -0.99
C LEU A 214 -17.07 6.66 -2.14
N CYS A 215 -17.22 7.98 -2.07
CA CYS A 215 -17.71 8.79 -3.18
C CYS A 215 -19.15 8.52 -3.62
N GLU A 216 -19.89 7.76 -2.82
CA GLU A 216 -21.34 7.64 -2.94
C GLU A 216 -21.99 8.98 -2.56
N ALA A 217 -22.90 9.43 -3.44
CA ALA A 217 -23.54 10.75 -3.41
C ALA A 217 -24.83 10.77 -2.58
#